data_AF-A0A2G6J1N6-F1
#
_entry.id   AF-A0A2G6J1N6-F1
#
_cell.length_a   1.000
_cell.length_b   1.000
_cell.length_c   1.000
_cell.angle_alpha   90.00
_cell.angle_beta   90.00
_cell.angle_gamma   90.00
#
_symmetry.space_group_name_H-M   'P 1'
#
loop_
_entity.id
_entity.type
_entity.pdbx_description
1 polymer ?
#
loop_
_entity_poly.entity_id
_entity_poly.type
_entity_poly.pdbx_seq_one_letter_code
_entity_poly.pdbx_strand_id
1 'polypeptide(L)'
;MVNFAHKITCVAALAAMLTACQADKPAGQEPFKPEYLGVKTRLLDGDLVNFFVAMRGARNNDDVVQYTRCAAAQYALIRGYGFARHLRTQVDKRAGVWHADAVFIISAALPRGVETIDAEVTVASCVENHIPRI
;
A
#
# COMPACT_ATOMS: atom_id res chain seq x y z
N MET A 1 -30.24 -37.94 -57.79
CA MET A 1 -28.99 -38.75 -57.82
C MET A 1 -28.75 -39.23 -56.38
N VAL A 2 -29.03 -40.53 -56.13
CA VAL A 2 -28.29 -41.51 -55.30
C VAL A 2 -27.52 -40.96 -54.07
N ASN A 3 -27.57 -41.45 -52.81
CA ASN A 3 -28.32 -42.46 -52.05
C ASN A 3 -27.86 -42.35 -50.56
N PHE A 4 -28.66 -42.91 -49.64
CA PHE A 4 -28.29 -43.63 -48.39
C PHE A 4 -27.49 -42.88 -47.30
N ALA A 5 -28.06 -42.60 -46.12
CA ALA A 5 -28.37 -43.51 -45.02
C ALA A 5 -27.16 -43.97 -44.18
N HIS A 6 -27.38 -43.99 -42.86
CA HIS A 6 -26.66 -44.69 -41.79
C HIS A 6 -25.54 -43.96 -41.00
N LYS A 7 -25.97 -43.46 -39.83
CA LYS A 7 -25.43 -43.71 -38.47
C LYS A 7 -23.90 -43.76 -38.32
N ILE A 8 -23.36 -42.76 -37.61
CA ILE A 8 -22.08 -42.90 -36.89
C ILE A 8 -22.31 -42.44 -35.42
N THR A 9 -22.69 -43.44 -34.63
CA THR A 9 -22.09 -43.81 -33.33
C THR A 9 -21.35 -42.72 -32.55
N CYS A 10 -21.83 -42.48 -31.32
CA CYS A 10 -21.10 -41.82 -30.24
C CYS A 10 -19.70 -42.42 -30.08
N VAL A 11 -18.67 -41.61 -30.31
CA VAL A 11 -17.32 -41.86 -29.79
C VAL A 11 -16.96 -40.64 -28.94
N ALA A 12 -16.71 -40.92 -27.67
CA ALA A 12 -16.24 -39.97 -26.68
C ALA A 12 -14.90 -39.37 -27.11
N ALA A 13 -14.82 -38.03 -27.13
CA ALA A 13 -13.56 -37.32 -27.09
C ALA A 13 -13.69 -36.19 -26.07
N LEU A 14 -13.17 -36.43 -24.87
CA LEU A 14 -12.87 -35.39 -23.89
C LEU A 14 -11.82 -34.47 -24.52
N ALA A 15 -12.25 -33.33 -25.06
CA ALA A 15 -11.38 -32.20 -25.33
C ALA A 15 -11.61 -31.18 -24.21
N ALA A 16 -10.77 -31.24 -23.17
CA ALA A 16 -10.69 -30.20 -22.16
C ALA A 16 -10.29 -28.89 -22.85
N MET A 17 -11.27 -28.01 -23.07
CA MET A 17 -10.99 -26.63 -23.44
C MET A 17 -10.39 -25.94 -22.20
N LEU A 18 -9.06 -25.87 -22.15
CA LEU A 18 -8.39 -24.93 -21.24
C LEU A 18 -8.74 -23.52 -21.72
N THR A 19 -9.78 -22.93 -21.12
CA THR A 19 -10.00 -21.50 -21.19
C THR A 19 -8.83 -20.81 -20.51
N ALA A 20 -7.87 -20.35 -21.31
CA ALA A 20 -6.84 -19.44 -20.84
C ALA A 20 -7.54 -18.17 -20.34
N CYS A 21 -7.62 -18.00 -19.02
CA CYS A 21 -7.91 -16.71 -18.43
C CYS A 21 -6.73 -15.80 -18.78
N GLN A 22 -6.91 -15.00 -19.83
CA GLN A 22 -5.99 -13.95 -20.18
C GLN A 22 -6.13 -12.90 -19.07
N ALA A 23 -5.17 -12.85 -18.15
CA ALA A 23 -5.10 -11.78 -17.17
C ALA A 23 -4.91 -10.47 -17.94
N ASP A 24 -6.00 -9.70 -18.04
CA ASP A 24 -5.97 -8.33 -18.52
C ASP A 24 -4.94 -7.56 -17.69
N LYS A 25 -3.76 -7.32 -18.25
CA LYS A 25 -2.82 -6.34 -17.69
C LYS A 25 -3.56 -5.00 -17.71
N PRO A 26 -3.81 -4.35 -16.57
CA PRO A 26 -4.47 -3.06 -16.57
C PRO A 26 -3.60 -2.09 -17.37
N ALA A 27 -4.11 -1.70 -18.54
CA ALA A 27 -3.47 -0.72 -19.39
C ALA A 27 -3.51 0.63 -18.65
N GLY A 28 -2.34 1.14 -18.26
CA GLY A 28 -2.21 2.48 -17.65
C GLY A 28 -1.54 2.55 -16.28
N GLN A 29 -0.90 1.49 -15.78
CA GLN A 29 -0.06 1.63 -14.59
C GLN A 29 1.17 2.48 -14.92
N GLU A 30 1.15 3.76 -14.55
CA GLU A 30 2.34 4.61 -14.68
C GLU A 30 3.52 3.98 -13.91
N PRO A 31 4.76 4.06 -14.44
CA PRO A 31 5.93 3.57 -13.75
C PRO A 31 6.02 4.15 -12.33
N PHE A 32 6.26 3.30 -11.33
CA PHE A 32 6.45 3.76 -9.95
C PHE A 32 7.76 4.56 -9.85
N LYS A 33 7.64 5.88 -9.88
CA LYS A 33 8.72 6.85 -9.73
C LYS A 33 8.31 7.88 -8.68
N PRO A 34 8.38 7.51 -7.39
CA PRO A 34 7.89 8.37 -6.32
C PRO A 34 8.77 9.61 -6.16
N GLU A 35 8.15 10.78 -6.09
CA GLU A 35 8.80 12.01 -5.65
C GLU A 35 8.19 12.39 -4.31
N TYR A 36 8.99 12.29 -3.24
CA TYR A 36 8.55 12.61 -1.89
C TYR A 36 8.74 14.10 -1.62
N LEU A 37 7.63 14.80 -1.35
CA LEU A 37 7.58 16.26 -1.21
C LEU A 37 7.73 16.72 0.26
N GLY A 38 8.15 15.83 1.14
CA GLY A 38 8.45 16.10 2.54
C GLY A 38 7.37 15.68 3.53
N VAL A 39 7.75 15.74 4.81
CA VAL A 39 6.92 15.42 5.97
C VAL A 39 6.73 16.68 6.81
N LYS A 40 5.49 16.93 7.26
CA LYS A 40 5.20 17.89 8.33
C LYS A 40 4.62 17.16 9.52
N THR A 41 5.20 17.37 10.68
CA THR A 41 4.77 16.74 11.93
C THR A 41 4.05 17.76 12.81
N ARG A 42 2.91 17.36 13.37
CA ARG A 42 2.15 18.16 14.35
C ARG A 42 1.84 17.29 15.57
N LEU A 43 2.40 17.65 16.71
CA LEU A 43 1.96 17.09 17.99
C LEU A 43 0.53 17.56 18.28
N LEU A 44 -0.36 16.64 18.60
CA LEU A 44 -1.75 16.96 18.93
C LEU A 44 -1.92 17.07 20.44
N ASP A 45 -1.69 15.98 21.16
CA ASP A 45 -1.74 15.91 22.63
C ASP A 45 -1.01 14.66 23.13
N GLY A 46 -0.25 14.78 24.22
CA GLY A 46 0.54 13.67 24.79
C GLY A 46 1.35 12.93 23.74
N ASP A 47 0.95 11.69 23.46
CA ASP A 47 1.60 10.79 22.50
C ASP A 47 0.89 10.73 21.13
N LEU A 48 -0.16 11.54 20.92
CA LEU A 48 -0.87 11.66 19.64
C LEU A 48 -0.14 12.64 18.72
N VAL A 49 0.21 12.15 17.53
CA VAL A 49 0.97 12.91 16.54
C VAL A 49 0.28 12.76 15.18
N ASN A 50 0.13 13.89 14.48
CA ASN A 50 -0.34 13.91 13.10
C ASN A 50 0.84 14.13 12.14
N PHE A 51 0.89 13.33 11.08
CA PHE A 51 1.85 13.47 10.00
C PHE A 51 1.11 13.87 8.73
N PHE A 52 1.57 14.96 8.12
CA PHE A 52 1.15 15.39 6.80
C PHE A 52 2.27 15.10 5.82
N VAL A 53 2.02 14.25 4.84
CA VAL A 53 3.00 13.94 3.79
C VAL A 53 2.42 14.28 2.43
N ALA A 54 3.30 14.53 1.47
CA ALA A 54 2.91 14.71 0.08
C ALA A 54 3.88 13.97 -0.85
N MET A 55 3.37 13.40 -1.93
CA MET A 55 4.20 12.75 -2.95
C MET A 55 3.57 12.78 -4.35
N ARG A 56 4.39 12.69 -5.39
CA ARG A 56 3.96 12.37 -6.76
C ARG A 56 4.34 10.93 -7.11
N GLY A 57 3.76 10.40 -8.19
CA GLY A 57 4.14 9.07 -8.70
C GLY A 57 3.66 7.88 -7.87
N ALA A 58 2.79 8.09 -6.87
CA ALA A 58 2.12 7.00 -6.17
C ALA A 58 1.10 6.29 -7.10
N ARG A 59 1.09 4.97 -7.02
CA ARG A 59 0.20 4.06 -7.78
C ARG A 59 -1.20 4.05 -7.20
N ASN A 60 -1.31 4.11 -5.88
CA ASN A 60 -2.57 4.10 -5.14
C ASN A 60 -2.38 4.82 -3.78
N ASN A 61 -3.43 4.77 -2.94
CA ASN A 61 -3.39 5.36 -1.59
C ASN A 61 -2.30 4.73 -0.71
N ASP A 62 -1.99 3.44 -0.90
CA ASP A 62 -1.09 2.71 -0.02
C ASP A 62 0.34 3.25 -0.09
N ASP A 63 0.79 3.73 -1.25
CA ASP A 63 2.12 4.32 -1.40
C ASP A 63 2.30 5.57 -0.52
N VAL A 64 1.30 6.47 -0.49
CA VAL A 64 1.36 7.68 0.35
C VAL A 64 1.09 7.37 1.82
N VAL A 65 0.26 6.36 2.13
CA VAL A 65 0.09 5.84 3.49
C VAL A 65 1.39 5.23 4.01
N GLN A 66 2.12 4.46 3.20
CA GLN A 66 3.40 3.87 3.58
C GLN A 66 4.42 4.97 3.91
N TYR A 67 4.41 6.08 3.17
CA TYR A 67 5.25 7.23 3.50
C TYR A 67 4.91 7.80 4.90
N THR A 68 3.63 7.90 5.27
CA THR A 68 3.25 8.31 6.64
C THR A 68 3.73 7.33 7.71
N ARG A 69 3.73 6.02 7.43
CA ARG A 69 4.22 4.99 8.37
C ARG A 69 5.72 5.14 8.61
N CYS A 70 6.49 5.40 7.54
CA CYS A 70 7.92 5.68 7.64
C CYS A 70 8.23 6.93 8.47
N ALA A 71 7.46 8.00 8.27
CA ALA A 71 7.55 9.22 9.08
C ALA A 71 7.24 8.96 10.55
N ALA A 72 6.14 8.25 10.84
CA ALA A 72 5.71 7.96 12.20
C ALA A 72 6.71 7.08 12.95
N ALA A 73 7.24 6.03 12.30
CA ALA A 73 8.22 5.14 12.89
C ALA A 73 9.51 5.89 13.25
N GLN A 74 10.03 6.71 12.34
CA GLN A 74 11.24 7.49 12.63
C GLN A 74 11.02 8.52 13.73
N TYR A 75 9.86 9.17 13.74
CA TYR A 75 9.53 10.13 14.79
C TYR A 75 9.44 9.45 16.17
N ALA A 76 8.88 8.24 16.24
CA ALA A 76 8.85 7.45 17.47
C ALA A 76 10.28 7.20 18.00
N LEU A 77 11.21 6.77 17.14
CA LEU A 77 12.61 6.56 17.53
C LEU A 77 13.29 7.85 18.00
N ILE A 78 13.08 8.97 17.29
CA ILE A 78 13.64 10.28 17.69
C ILE A 78 13.16 10.70 19.09
N ARG A 79 11.94 10.30 19.47
CA ARG A 79 11.35 10.59 20.79
C ARG A 79 11.71 9.55 21.86
N GLY A 80 12.52 8.54 21.53
CA GLY A 80 12.93 7.48 22.46
C GLY A 80 11.89 6.38 22.67
N TYR A 81 10.96 6.22 21.74
CA TYR A 81 9.93 5.18 21.76
C TYR A 81 10.22 4.05 20.78
N GLY A 82 9.67 2.86 21.04
CA GLY A 82 9.85 1.67 20.20
C GLY A 82 8.66 1.35 19.29
N PHE A 83 7.51 1.98 19.51
CA PHE A 83 6.27 1.64 18.82
C PHE A 83 5.49 2.86 18.34
N ALA A 84 4.71 2.65 17.29
CA ALA A 84 3.61 3.53 16.90
C ALA A 84 2.34 2.72 16.65
N ARG A 85 1.17 3.31 16.87
CA ARG A 85 -0.12 2.72 16.49
C ARG A 85 -0.84 3.69 15.56
N HIS A 86 -1.19 3.21 14.37
CA HIS A 86 -1.98 3.97 13.42
C HIS A 86 -3.44 4.11 13.90
N LEU A 87 -4.00 5.32 13.85
CA LEU A 87 -5.40 5.57 14.25
C LEU A 87 -6.30 5.90 13.06
N ARG A 88 -5.84 6.77 12.16
CA ARG A 88 -6.56 7.15 10.96
C ARG A 88 -5.60 7.70 9.92
N THR A 89 -5.93 7.51 8.66
CA THR A 89 -5.34 8.28 7.55
C THR A 89 -6.44 8.79 6.64
N GLN A 90 -6.34 10.05 6.23
CA GLN A 90 -7.12 10.62 5.12
C GLN A 90 -6.19 10.85 3.95
N VAL A 91 -6.56 10.34 2.77
CA VAL A 91 -5.80 10.51 1.53
C VAL A 91 -6.61 11.35 0.55
N ASP A 92 -5.94 12.30 -0.10
CA ASP A 92 -6.49 13.05 -1.22
C ASP A 92 -5.46 13.19 -2.35
N LYS A 93 -5.96 13.42 -3.58
CA LYS A 93 -5.11 13.69 -4.75
C LYS A 93 -5.56 14.96 -5.43
N ARG A 94 -4.66 15.94 -5.58
CA ARG A 94 -4.91 17.22 -6.26
C ARG A 94 -3.75 17.56 -7.21
N ALA A 95 -4.06 17.91 -8.45
CA ALA A 95 -3.05 18.28 -9.47
C ALA A 95 -1.88 17.27 -9.60
N GLY A 96 -2.19 15.97 -9.48
CA GLY A 96 -1.20 14.88 -9.55
C GLY A 96 -0.33 14.70 -8.30
N VAL A 97 -0.56 15.47 -7.23
CA VAL A 97 0.06 15.30 -5.93
C VAL A 97 -0.88 14.53 -5.02
N TRP A 98 -0.37 13.48 -4.40
CA TRP A 98 -1.03 12.73 -3.35
C TRP A 98 -0.66 13.33 -2.00
N HIS A 99 -1.66 13.53 -1.15
CA HIS A 99 -1.52 14.01 0.21
C HIS A 99 -2.07 12.96 1.17
N ALA A 100 -1.41 12.76 2.31
CA ALA A 100 -1.96 12.01 3.42
C ALA A 100 -1.82 12.77 4.74
N ASP A 101 -2.91 12.80 5.51
CA ASP A 101 -3.01 13.27 6.90
C ASP A 101 -3.25 12.02 7.77
N ALA A 102 -2.26 11.64 8.56
CA ALA A 102 -2.27 10.40 9.32
C ALA A 102 -1.94 10.60 10.80
N VAL A 103 -2.85 10.17 11.67
CA VAL A 103 -2.70 10.25 13.12
C VAL A 103 -2.20 8.93 13.68
N PHE A 104 -1.18 9.03 14.53
CA PHE A 104 -0.59 7.91 15.24
C PHE A 104 -0.51 8.20 16.74
N ILE A 105 -0.48 7.15 17.56
CA ILE A 105 0.03 7.20 18.94
C ILE A 105 1.45 6.64 18.93
N ILE A 106 2.41 7.32 19.53
CA ILE A 106 3.76 6.77 19.80
C ILE A 106 3.82 6.17 21.21
N SER A 107 4.63 5.13 21.43
CA SER A 107 4.65 4.46 22.74
C SER A 107 5.95 3.73 23.02
N ALA A 108 6.38 3.75 24.28
CA ALA A 108 7.54 3.00 24.77
C ALA A 108 7.28 1.48 24.83
N ALA A 109 6.05 1.09 25.17
CA ALA A 109 5.62 -0.30 25.27
C ALA A 109 4.64 -0.64 24.14
N LEU A 110 4.47 -1.92 23.85
CA LEU A 110 3.57 -2.39 22.79
C LEU A 110 2.13 -1.88 23.03
N PRO A 111 1.60 -0.98 22.17
CA PRO A 111 0.26 -0.46 22.35
C PRO A 111 -0.79 -1.54 22.06
N ARG A 112 -1.89 -1.54 22.83
CA ARG A 112 -3.06 -2.41 22.56
C ARG A 112 -3.72 -2.02 21.24
N GLY A 113 -4.40 -2.97 20.60
CA GLY A 113 -5.19 -2.74 19.39
C GLY A 113 -4.54 -3.31 18.13
N VAL A 114 -5.13 -2.97 16.99
CA VAL A 114 -4.65 -3.38 15.66
C VAL A 114 -3.74 -2.31 15.06
N GLU A 115 -3.01 -2.66 14.00
CA GLU A 115 -2.11 -1.75 13.27
C GLU A 115 -1.00 -1.11 14.12
N THR A 116 -0.47 -1.89 15.05
CA THR A 116 0.77 -1.58 15.77
C THR A 116 1.98 -1.74 14.85
N ILE A 117 2.90 -0.80 14.95
CA ILE A 117 4.12 -0.66 14.19
C ILE A 117 5.28 -0.78 15.17
N ASP A 118 6.18 -1.73 14.91
CA ASP A 118 7.52 -1.72 15.49
C ASP A 118 8.35 -0.67 14.76
N ALA A 119 8.82 0.33 15.49
CA ALA A 119 9.47 1.50 14.90
C ALA A 119 10.83 1.16 14.28
N GLU A 120 11.60 0.28 14.90
CA GLU A 120 12.93 -0.11 14.42
C GLU A 120 12.82 -0.93 13.14
N VAL A 121 11.96 -1.97 13.15
CA VAL A 121 11.72 -2.83 11.98
C VAL A 121 11.16 -2.01 10.82
N THR A 122 10.24 -1.09 11.09
CA THR A 122 9.63 -0.26 10.04
C THR A 122 10.63 0.72 9.46
N VAL A 123 11.46 1.36 10.30
CA VAL A 123 12.52 2.26 9.81
C VAL A 123 13.52 1.50 8.94
N ALA A 124 13.92 0.29 9.32
CA ALA A 124 14.80 -0.56 8.51
C ALA A 124 14.16 -0.85 7.13
N SER A 125 12.89 -1.26 7.11
CA SER A 125 12.15 -1.48 5.86
C SER A 125 12.04 -0.21 5.00
N CYS A 126 11.82 0.96 5.60
CA CYS A 126 11.75 2.22 4.86
C CYS A 126 13.10 2.59 4.23
N VAL A 127 14.23 2.28 4.89
CA VAL A 127 15.57 2.46 4.33
C VAL A 127 15.78 1.56 3.12
N GLU A 128 15.47 0.26 3.24
CA GLU A 128 15.60 -0.71 2.15
C GLU A 128 14.74 -0.32 0.92
N ASN A 129 13.54 0.20 1.18
CA ASN A 129 12.61 0.64 0.14
C ASN A 129 12.83 2.08 -0.33
N HIS A 130 13.88 2.76 0.14
CA HIS A 130 14.22 4.13 -0.25
C HIS A 130 13.07 5.13 -0.01
N ILE A 131 12.30 4.93 1.07
CA ILE A 131 11.22 5.83 1.50
C ILE A 131 11.80 6.80 2.54
N PRO A 132 11.77 8.12 2.29
CA PRO A 132 12.20 9.11 3.26
C PRO A 132 11.40 9.02 4.55
N ARG A 133 12.01 9.49 5.64
CA ARG A 133 11.48 9.38 6.99
C ARG A 133 11.29 10.74 7.69
N ILE A 134 11.91 11.79 7.17
CA ILE A 134 11.79 13.18 7.61
C ILE A 134 11.77 14.11 6.40
#